data_AF-D2HTK1-F1
#
_entry.id   AF-D2HTK1-F1
#
_cell.length_a   1.000
_cell.length_b   1.000
_cell.length_c   1.000
_cell.angle_alpha   90.00
_cell.angle_beta   90.00
_cell.angle_gamma   90.00
#
_symmetry.space_group_name_H-M   'P 1'
#
loop_
_entity.id
_entity.type
_entity.pdbx_description
1 polymer ?
#
loop_
_entity_poly.entity_id
_entity_poly.type
_entity_poly.pdbx_seq_one_letter_code
_entity_poly.pdbx_strand_id
1 'polypeptide(L)'
;DVCICCGSLRVHTQHPLFEGGMCAPCKDKFLDCLFLYDDDGYQSYCSICCAGETLLICENPDCTRCYCSECVDTLVGPGTSGKVQALSNWVCFLCLPFPRSGLLQRRRKWRGRLKAFCDRESENPLETYKTVPVWKREPVRVLSLFGDIRRELMSLGFLESGSAPGRLKHLDDVTDVVRKDVEGWGPFDLVYGSTPPIGHACDHPPVWYLLQFHRILQYARPRPGSQQPFFWMFVDNLVLSQDDQTAATRFLEADPVTIQDVCGRAVRNTVHVWSNIPAVRSRHSALALCEELSLLAQDRQRTKPPAQGPAQLVKNCFLPLREYFKYFSTELTSSL
;
A
#
# COMPACT_ATOMS: atom_id res chain seq x y z
N ASP A 1 -29.76 14.40 4.29
CA ASP A 1 -29.18 14.61 2.93
C ASP A 1 -28.12 15.72 2.93
N VAL A 2 -26.99 15.50 3.58
CA VAL A 2 -25.87 16.46 3.64
C VAL A 2 -24.55 15.70 3.54
N CYS A 3 -23.54 16.32 2.93
CA CYS A 3 -22.16 15.83 2.91
C CYS A 3 -21.57 15.88 4.33
N ILE A 4 -21.31 14.72 4.93
CA ILE A 4 -20.73 14.68 6.30
C ILE A 4 -19.25 15.06 6.34
N CYS A 5 -18.59 15.17 5.18
CA CYS A 5 -17.20 15.58 5.08
C CYS A 5 -17.02 17.10 5.16
N CYS A 6 -17.96 17.88 4.63
CA CYS A 6 -17.82 19.35 4.47
C CYS A 6 -19.10 20.17 4.67
N GLY A 7 -20.24 19.54 4.97
CA GLY A 7 -21.52 20.23 5.19
C GLY A 7 -22.30 20.62 3.93
N SER A 8 -21.79 20.34 2.73
CA SER A 8 -22.49 20.65 1.48
C SER A 8 -23.83 19.92 1.34
N LEU A 9 -24.87 20.64 0.90
CA LEU A 9 -26.19 20.06 0.59
C LEU A 9 -26.22 19.32 -0.75
N ARG A 10 -25.22 19.52 -1.62
CA ARG A 10 -25.13 18.85 -2.93
C ARG A 10 -24.47 17.49 -2.79
N VAL A 11 -25.26 16.51 -2.35
CA VAL A 11 -24.81 15.12 -2.20
C VAL A 11 -24.75 14.45 -3.58
N HIS A 12 -23.62 13.82 -3.88
CA HIS A 12 -23.42 13.02 -5.09
C HIS A 12 -23.61 11.52 -4.81
N THR A 13 -23.09 11.06 -3.67
CA THR A 13 -23.14 9.64 -3.28
C THR A 13 -23.19 9.50 -1.76
N GLN A 14 -23.23 8.28 -1.25
CA GLN A 14 -23.28 8.01 0.18
C GLN A 14 -21.86 7.78 0.72
N HIS A 15 -21.55 8.33 1.90
CA HIS A 15 -20.26 8.11 2.54
C HIS A 15 -20.06 6.60 2.84
N PRO A 16 -18.92 5.99 2.49
CA PRO A 16 -18.75 4.53 2.55
C PRO A 16 -18.66 3.96 3.97
N LEU A 17 -18.04 4.72 4.90
CA LEU A 17 -17.78 4.27 6.27
C LEU A 17 -18.91 4.58 7.27
N PHE A 18 -19.44 5.81 7.24
CA PHE A 18 -20.46 6.32 8.15
C PHE A 18 -21.75 6.71 7.42
N GLU A 19 -22.86 6.76 8.15
CA GLU A 19 -24.14 7.21 7.62
C GLU A 19 -24.10 8.71 7.34
N GLY A 20 -24.45 9.09 6.11
CA GLY A 20 -24.26 10.43 5.60
C GLY A 20 -24.02 10.46 4.09
N GLY A 21 -24.22 11.63 3.50
CA GLY A 21 -23.90 11.88 2.10
C GLY A 21 -22.43 12.28 1.91
N MET A 22 -22.01 12.33 0.65
CA MET A 22 -20.72 12.84 0.21
C MET A 22 -20.90 13.59 -1.11
N CYS A 23 -20.40 14.83 -1.19
CA CYS A 23 -20.42 15.61 -2.43
C CYS A 23 -19.31 15.15 -3.38
N ALA A 24 -19.37 15.56 -4.65
CA ALA A 24 -18.41 15.13 -5.67
C ALA A 24 -16.93 15.45 -5.30
N PRO A 25 -16.56 16.68 -4.88
CA PRO A 25 -15.17 16.96 -4.51
C PRO A 25 -14.66 16.14 -3.31
N CYS A 26 -15.52 15.89 -2.31
CA CYS A 26 -15.15 15.03 -1.19
C CYS A 26 -15.03 13.57 -1.60
N LYS A 27 -15.82 13.11 -2.57
CA LYS A 27 -15.71 11.77 -3.15
C LYS A 27 -14.38 11.58 -3.85
N ASP A 28 -13.99 12.52 -4.72
CA ASP A 28 -12.73 12.45 -5.46
C ASP A 28 -11.55 12.44 -4.47
N LYS A 29 -11.55 13.40 -3.52
CA LYS A 29 -10.54 13.45 -2.45
C LYS A 29 -10.50 12.16 -1.61
N PHE A 30 -11.64 11.56 -1.32
CA PHE A 30 -11.70 10.32 -0.56
C PHE A 30 -11.07 9.15 -1.30
N LEU A 31 -11.29 9.04 -2.61
CA LEU A 31 -10.68 8.00 -3.45
C LEU A 31 -9.16 8.14 -3.49
N ASP A 32 -8.66 9.38 -3.58
CA ASP A 32 -7.22 9.66 -3.65
C ASP A 32 -6.50 9.39 -2.31
N CYS A 33 -7.18 9.63 -1.19
CA CYS A 33 -6.57 9.59 0.14
C CYS A 33 -6.78 8.27 0.92
N LEU A 34 -7.69 7.39 0.51
CA LEU A 34 -8.15 6.24 1.31
C LEU A 34 -7.03 5.32 1.83
N PHE A 35 -6.00 5.12 1.01
CA PHE A 35 -4.87 4.24 1.28
C PHE A 35 -3.54 5.00 1.33
N LEU A 36 -3.56 6.31 1.60
CA LEU A 36 -2.36 7.07 1.89
C LEU A 36 -1.96 6.91 3.35
N TYR A 37 -0.67 6.64 3.57
CA TYR A 37 -0.08 6.38 4.87
C TYR A 37 1.18 7.23 5.04
N ASP A 38 1.33 7.75 6.26
CA ASP A 38 2.52 8.46 6.70
C ASP A 38 3.60 7.47 7.16
N ASP A 39 4.80 7.98 7.40
CA ASP A 39 5.97 7.17 7.77
C ASP A 39 5.84 6.53 9.17
N ASP A 40 4.92 7.05 9.99
CA ASP A 40 4.54 6.47 11.28
C ASP A 40 3.66 5.20 11.15
N GLY A 41 3.23 4.88 9.92
CA GLY A 41 2.43 3.71 9.60
C GLY A 41 0.92 3.88 9.79
N TYR A 42 0.43 5.09 10.09
CA TYR A 42 -0.99 5.42 10.15
C TYR A 42 -1.47 6.09 8.87
N GLN A 43 -2.79 6.18 8.69
CA GLN A 43 -3.36 6.90 7.55
C GLN A 43 -3.03 8.40 7.64
N SER A 44 -2.61 8.98 6.52
CA SER A 44 -2.21 10.40 6.43
C SER A 44 -3.37 11.38 6.60
N TYR A 45 -4.61 10.90 6.44
CA TYR A 45 -5.79 11.75 6.38
C TYR A 45 -6.92 11.19 7.23
N CYS A 46 -7.73 12.11 7.75
CA CYS A 46 -8.94 11.81 8.48
C CYS A 46 -9.82 10.81 7.72
N SER A 47 -10.21 9.72 8.39
CA SER A 47 -11.09 8.68 7.85
C SER A 47 -12.51 9.16 7.50
N ILE A 48 -12.88 10.43 7.75
CA ILE A 48 -14.18 11.01 7.40
C ILE A 48 -14.07 12.02 6.26
N CYS A 49 -13.25 13.06 6.43
CA CYS A 49 -13.21 14.19 5.49
C CYS A 49 -11.93 14.27 4.64
N CYS A 50 -10.97 13.38 4.89
CA CYS A 50 -9.66 13.39 4.26
C CYS A 50 -8.86 14.70 4.48
N ALA A 51 -9.10 15.42 5.57
CA ALA A 51 -8.21 16.49 6.03
C ALA A 51 -7.00 15.90 6.79
N GLY A 52 -5.82 16.50 6.63
CA GLY A 52 -4.55 16.02 7.19
C GLY A 52 -3.92 16.98 8.20
N GLU A 53 -4.74 17.77 8.90
CA GLU A 53 -4.25 18.71 9.93
C GLU A 53 -4.03 17.97 11.27
N THR A 54 -4.66 18.42 12.36
CA THR A 54 -4.55 17.74 13.65
C THR A 54 -5.38 16.46 13.65
N LEU A 55 -4.72 15.32 13.80
CA LEU A 55 -5.32 13.99 13.73
C LEU A 55 -5.29 13.28 15.09
N LEU A 56 -6.43 12.68 15.44
CA LEU A 56 -6.62 11.79 16.57
C LEU A 56 -6.41 10.36 16.09
N ILE A 57 -5.36 9.71 16.56
CA ILE A 57 -4.95 8.37 16.14
C ILE A 57 -5.63 7.32 17.02
N CYS A 58 -6.16 6.26 16.41
CA CYS A 58 -6.69 5.11 17.13
C CYS A 58 -5.57 4.31 17.79
N GLU A 59 -5.63 4.11 19.11
CA GLU A 59 -4.63 3.35 19.87
C GLU A 59 -4.84 1.83 19.84
N ASN A 60 -5.82 1.34 19.08
CA ASN A 60 -5.91 -0.09 18.79
C ASN A 60 -4.74 -0.50 17.88
N PRO A 61 -3.83 -1.41 18.30
CA PRO A 61 -2.63 -1.77 17.55
C PRO A 61 -2.88 -2.30 16.12
N ASP A 62 -4.06 -2.89 15.89
CA ASP A 62 -4.48 -3.43 14.59
C ASP A 62 -5.22 -2.40 13.72
N CYS A 63 -5.37 -1.17 14.20
CA CYS A 63 -6.07 -0.10 13.52
C CYS A 63 -5.09 1.00 13.11
N THR A 64 -5.20 1.45 11.86
CA THR A 64 -4.33 2.50 11.31
C THR A 64 -5.08 3.82 11.10
N ARG A 65 -6.29 3.94 11.65
CA ARG A 65 -7.22 5.03 11.33
C ARG A 65 -7.06 6.21 12.25
N CYS A 66 -7.25 7.39 11.68
CA CYS A 66 -7.19 8.66 12.35
C CYS A 66 -8.40 9.55 11.98
N TYR A 67 -8.68 10.55 12.82
CA TYR A 67 -9.84 11.44 12.69
C TYR A 67 -9.43 12.87 13.03
N CYS A 68 -9.85 13.87 12.26
CA CYS A 68 -9.58 15.26 12.62
C CYS A 68 -10.49 15.73 13.76
N SER A 69 -9.99 16.64 14.58
CA SER A 69 -10.72 17.22 15.72
C SER A 69 -12.06 17.83 15.29
N GLU A 70 -12.09 18.54 14.15
CA GLU A 70 -13.29 19.18 13.62
C GLU A 70 -14.42 18.18 13.34
N CYS A 71 -14.10 17.03 12.71
CA CYS A 71 -15.10 16.01 12.43
C CYS A 71 -15.65 15.41 13.73
N VAL A 72 -14.78 15.18 14.71
CA VAL A 72 -15.19 14.63 16.01
C VAL A 72 -16.10 15.61 16.74
N ASP A 73 -15.72 16.89 16.83
CA ASP A 73 -16.52 17.89 17.53
C ASP A 73 -17.84 18.19 16.81
N THR A 74 -17.84 18.19 15.48
CA THR A 74 -19.04 18.47 14.67
C THR A 74 -20.03 17.32 14.66
N LEU A 75 -19.54 16.08 14.49
CA LEU A 75 -20.41 14.91 14.26
C LEU A 75 -20.67 14.10 15.54
N VAL A 76 -19.78 14.14 16.52
CA VAL A 76 -19.96 13.42 17.79
C VAL A 76 -20.49 14.35 18.88
N GLY A 77 -19.86 15.51 19.04
CA GLY A 77 -20.35 16.57 19.92
C GLY A 77 -19.24 17.55 20.33
N PRO A 78 -19.56 18.83 20.58
CA PRO A 78 -18.55 19.85 20.88
C PRO A 78 -17.66 19.49 22.09
N GLY A 79 -16.35 19.69 21.94
CA GLY A 79 -15.35 19.40 22.98
C GLY A 79 -15.04 17.91 23.17
N THR A 80 -15.48 17.04 22.26
CA THR A 80 -15.17 15.62 22.29
C THR A 80 -13.73 15.37 21.86
N SER A 81 -13.20 16.14 20.91
CA SER A 81 -11.80 16.04 20.49
C SER A 81 -10.83 16.22 21.67
N GLY A 82 -11.03 17.25 22.49
CA GLY A 82 -10.23 17.51 23.70
C GLY A 82 -10.34 16.39 24.73
N LYS A 83 -11.52 15.78 24.88
CA LYS A 83 -11.69 14.58 25.73
C LYS A 83 -10.91 13.40 25.19
N VAL A 84 -10.97 13.16 23.87
CA VAL A 84 -10.22 12.08 23.21
C VAL A 84 -8.72 12.28 23.36
N GLN A 85 -8.21 13.49 23.19
CA GLN A 85 -6.79 13.82 23.38
C GLN A 85 -6.32 13.61 24.83
N ALA A 86 -7.20 13.80 25.81
CA ALA A 86 -6.88 13.60 27.22
C ALA A 86 -6.98 12.13 27.67
N LEU A 87 -7.57 11.26 26.86
CA LEU A 87 -7.66 9.83 27.16
C LEU A 87 -6.37 9.13 26.75
N SER A 88 -5.94 8.17 27.57
CA SER A 88 -5.05 7.10 27.13
C SER A 88 -5.88 5.92 26.63
N ASN A 89 -5.41 5.24 25.59
CA ASN A 89 -6.03 4.06 24.97
C ASN A 89 -7.35 4.35 24.23
N TRP A 90 -7.43 5.49 23.53
CA TRP A 90 -8.64 5.78 22.75
C TRP A 90 -8.80 4.82 21.56
N VAL A 91 -9.99 4.23 21.43
CA VAL A 91 -10.37 3.38 20.30
C VAL A 91 -11.40 4.08 19.40
N CYS A 92 -11.18 4.01 18.09
CA CYS A 92 -11.97 4.81 17.16
C CYS A 92 -13.39 4.28 16.92
N PHE A 93 -14.22 5.11 16.28
CA PHE A 93 -15.62 4.84 15.98
C PHE A 93 -15.86 3.62 15.06
N LEU A 94 -14.83 3.16 14.34
CA LEU A 94 -14.91 1.92 13.55
C LEU A 94 -14.53 0.67 14.34
N CYS A 95 -13.74 0.83 15.41
CA CYS A 95 -13.31 -0.24 16.32
C CYS A 95 -14.30 -0.46 17.47
N LEU A 96 -15.02 0.58 17.89
CA LEU A 96 -16.01 0.48 18.96
C LEU A 96 -17.09 -0.57 18.66
N PRO A 97 -17.58 -1.30 19.68
CA PRO A 97 -18.65 -2.26 19.51
C PRO A 97 -19.98 -1.57 19.16
N PHE A 98 -20.22 -0.40 19.75
CA PHE A 98 -21.43 0.38 19.50
C PHE A 98 -21.35 1.13 18.17
N PRO A 99 -22.41 1.10 17.35
CA PRO A 99 -22.38 1.69 16.02
C PRO A 99 -22.59 3.21 16.00
N ARG A 100 -22.98 3.84 17.12
CA ARG A 100 -23.37 5.25 17.16
C ARG A 100 -22.60 6.00 18.24
N SER A 101 -22.08 7.17 17.88
CA SER A 101 -21.43 8.12 18.79
C SER A 101 -21.89 9.53 18.39
N GLY A 102 -22.79 10.11 19.18
CA GLY A 102 -23.47 11.37 18.82
C GLY A 102 -24.33 11.22 17.57
N LEU A 103 -24.08 12.06 16.56
CA LEU A 103 -24.69 11.97 15.22
C LEU A 103 -23.93 11.02 14.30
N LEU A 104 -22.67 10.71 14.61
CA LEU A 104 -21.85 9.81 13.81
C LEU A 104 -22.33 8.36 13.99
N GLN A 105 -22.78 7.75 12.89
CA GLN A 105 -23.24 6.36 12.89
C GLN A 105 -22.44 5.51 11.89
N ARG A 106 -21.75 4.49 12.39
CA ARG A 106 -21.00 3.51 11.59
C ARG A 106 -21.96 2.66 10.76
N ARG A 107 -21.72 2.56 9.45
CA ARG A 107 -22.54 1.70 8.58
C ARG A 107 -22.33 0.21 8.89
N ARG A 108 -23.42 -0.54 8.85
CA ARG A 108 -23.38 -2.00 8.87
C ARG A 108 -22.62 -2.51 7.64
N LYS A 109 -21.69 -3.46 7.87
CA LYS A 109 -20.85 -4.07 6.82
C LYS A 109 -20.10 -3.04 5.96
N TRP A 110 -19.64 -1.94 6.57
CA TRP A 110 -18.97 -0.82 5.87
C TRP A 110 -17.82 -1.27 4.96
N ARG A 111 -17.05 -2.31 5.31
CA ARG A 111 -15.96 -2.82 4.46
C ARG A 111 -16.42 -3.27 3.07
N GLY A 112 -17.59 -3.93 3.00
CA GLY A 112 -18.19 -4.31 1.72
C GLY A 112 -18.73 -3.10 0.95
N ARG A 113 -19.27 -2.11 1.66
CA ARG A 113 -19.72 -0.84 1.05
C ARG A 113 -18.55 -0.01 0.54
N LEU A 114 -17.41 -0.02 1.23
CA LEU A 114 -16.19 0.64 0.80
C LEU A 114 -15.68 0.04 -0.51
N LYS A 115 -15.60 -1.29 -0.61
CA LYS A 115 -15.26 -1.95 -1.88
C LYS A 115 -16.25 -1.55 -2.99
N ALA A 116 -17.55 -1.68 -2.76
CA ALA A 116 -18.56 -1.32 -3.75
C ALA A 116 -18.60 0.17 -4.11
N PHE A 117 -18.06 1.02 -3.24
CA PHE A 117 -17.84 2.44 -3.50
C PHE A 117 -16.63 2.63 -4.42
N CYS A 118 -15.48 2.03 -4.10
CA CYS A 118 -14.30 2.07 -4.97
C CYS A 118 -14.59 1.49 -6.36
N ASP A 119 -15.23 0.32 -6.44
CA ASP A 119 -15.56 -0.36 -7.70
C ASP A 119 -16.50 0.47 -8.60
N ARG A 120 -17.34 1.34 -8.01
CA ARG A 120 -18.30 2.16 -8.75
C ARG A 120 -17.73 3.52 -9.15
N GLU A 121 -16.93 4.11 -8.27
CA GLU A 121 -16.55 5.53 -8.36
C GLU A 121 -15.10 5.73 -8.83
N SER A 122 -14.25 4.70 -8.77
CA SER A 122 -12.85 4.78 -9.20
C SER A 122 -12.73 4.55 -10.70
N GLU A 123 -11.87 5.35 -11.34
CA GLU A 123 -11.45 5.14 -12.73
C GLU A 123 -10.28 4.13 -12.84
N ASN A 124 -9.81 3.58 -11.71
CA ASN A 124 -8.66 2.67 -11.71
C ASN A 124 -9.04 1.32 -12.34
N PRO A 125 -8.33 0.87 -13.40
CA PRO A 125 -8.59 -0.43 -14.03
C PRO A 125 -8.26 -1.63 -13.13
N LEU A 126 -7.47 -1.44 -12.06
CA LEU A 126 -7.04 -2.52 -11.17
C LEU A 126 -8.06 -2.81 -10.06
N GLU A 127 -8.28 -4.11 -9.81
CA GLU A 127 -9.24 -4.57 -8.82
C GLU A 127 -8.89 -4.11 -7.39
N THR A 128 -9.85 -3.46 -6.72
CA THR A 128 -9.73 -3.14 -5.29
C THR A 128 -10.30 -4.27 -4.44
N TYR A 129 -9.47 -4.91 -3.62
CA TYR A 129 -9.94 -5.95 -2.71
C TYR A 129 -10.74 -5.39 -1.54
N LYS A 130 -11.64 -6.21 -1.00
CA LYS A 130 -12.38 -5.86 0.21
C LYS A 130 -11.46 -5.92 1.42
N THR A 131 -11.41 -4.84 2.21
CA THR A 131 -10.60 -4.83 3.45
C THR A 131 -11.04 -5.92 4.43
N VAL A 132 -10.08 -6.43 5.20
CA VAL A 132 -10.28 -7.59 6.08
C VAL A 132 -10.48 -7.13 7.52
N PRO A 133 -11.53 -7.60 8.24
CA PRO A 133 -11.68 -7.33 9.66
C PRO A 133 -10.48 -7.85 10.45
N VAL A 134 -10.05 -7.09 11.47
CA VAL A 134 -8.86 -7.38 12.30
C VAL A 134 -8.76 -8.86 12.71
N TRP A 135 -9.83 -9.41 13.29
CA TRP A 135 -9.85 -10.80 13.79
C TRP A 135 -9.83 -11.89 12.70
N LYS A 136 -9.94 -11.51 11.41
CA LYS A 136 -9.83 -12.41 10.26
C LYS A 136 -8.54 -12.24 9.48
N ARG A 137 -7.67 -11.31 9.89
CA ARG A 137 -6.42 -11.05 9.19
C ARG A 137 -5.43 -12.16 9.49
N GLU A 138 -4.99 -12.84 8.43
CA GLU A 138 -3.95 -13.85 8.51
C GLU A 138 -2.58 -13.23 8.17
N PRO A 139 -1.46 -13.82 8.64
CA PRO A 139 -0.13 -13.38 8.24
C PRO A 139 0.09 -13.48 6.73
N VAL A 140 0.78 -12.51 6.15
CA VAL A 140 1.07 -12.47 4.71
C VAL A 140 2.03 -13.59 4.30
N ARG A 141 1.78 -14.21 3.15
CA ARG A 141 2.69 -15.15 2.48
C ARG A 141 3.29 -14.49 1.25
N VAL A 142 4.61 -14.49 1.15
CA VAL A 142 5.36 -13.67 0.21
C VAL A 142 6.24 -14.54 -0.68
N LEU A 143 6.20 -14.30 -1.98
CA LEU A 143 7.17 -14.80 -2.95
C LEU A 143 8.01 -13.61 -3.43
N SER A 144 9.31 -13.64 -3.15
CA SER A 144 10.27 -12.60 -3.53
C SER A 144 11.18 -13.13 -4.62
N LEU A 145 11.24 -12.43 -5.75
CA LEU A 145 12.04 -12.79 -6.92
C LEU A 145 13.13 -11.75 -7.13
N PHE A 146 14.38 -12.19 -7.23
CA PHE A 146 15.56 -11.40 -7.63
C PHE A 146 15.99 -10.28 -6.68
N GLY A 147 15.13 -9.86 -5.74
CA GLY A 147 15.45 -8.98 -4.63
C GLY A 147 14.73 -9.43 -3.37
N ASP A 148 15.44 -9.49 -2.25
CA ASP A 148 14.87 -9.91 -0.95
C ASP A 148 14.28 -8.70 -0.21
N ILE A 149 12.97 -8.72 0.04
CA ILE A 149 12.24 -7.69 0.80
C ILE A 149 11.97 -8.07 2.26
N ARG A 150 12.60 -9.15 2.75
CA ARG A 150 12.39 -9.64 4.12
C ARG A 150 12.65 -8.56 5.16
N ARG A 151 13.74 -7.80 5.03
CA ARG A 151 14.11 -6.76 6.01
C ARG A 151 13.06 -5.66 6.06
N GLU A 152 12.60 -5.20 4.91
CA GLU A 152 11.64 -4.13 4.76
C GLU A 152 10.28 -4.57 5.34
N LEU A 153 9.80 -5.77 5.00
CA LEU A 153 8.56 -6.32 5.55
C LEU A 153 8.63 -6.64 7.06
N MET A 154 9.78 -7.09 7.57
CA MET A 154 10.00 -7.23 9.01
C MET A 154 9.92 -5.87 9.71
N SER A 155 10.57 -4.84 9.15
CA SER A 155 10.55 -3.49 9.74
C SER A 155 9.18 -2.83 9.71
N LEU A 156 8.28 -3.28 8.82
CA LEU A 156 6.88 -2.86 8.74
C LEU A 156 5.93 -3.74 9.56
N GLY A 157 6.43 -4.73 10.28
CA GLY A 157 5.61 -5.62 11.11
C GLY A 157 4.75 -6.63 10.34
N PHE A 158 5.05 -6.92 9.07
CA PHE A 158 4.34 -7.97 8.32
C PHE A 158 4.91 -9.36 8.55
N LEU A 159 6.18 -9.44 8.92
CA LEU A 159 6.90 -10.66 9.24
C LEU A 159 7.33 -10.64 10.71
N GLU A 160 7.17 -11.77 11.40
CA GLU A 160 7.48 -11.91 12.82
C GLU A 160 8.96 -12.27 13.04
N SER A 161 9.60 -11.62 14.01
CA SER A 161 10.97 -11.91 14.44
C SER A 161 11.07 -13.33 14.99
N GLY A 162 11.61 -14.26 14.19
CA GLY A 162 11.74 -15.67 14.56
C GLY A 162 10.68 -16.62 13.98
N SER A 163 9.77 -16.13 13.13
CA SER A 163 8.81 -16.99 12.43
C SER A 163 9.52 -18.01 11.52
N ALA A 164 8.96 -19.23 11.46
CA ALA A 164 9.49 -20.35 10.68
C ALA A 164 9.84 -19.94 9.24
N PRO A 165 10.88 -20.56 8.63
CA PRO A 165 11.43 -20.20 7.30
C PRO A 165 10.46 -20.29 6.10
N GLY A 166 9.16 -20.53 6.30
CA GLY A 166 8.19 -20.87 5.26
C GLY A 166 7.25 -19.75 4.78
N ARG A 167 7.24 -18.55 5.38
CA ARG A 167 6.28 -17.48 4.97
C ARG A 167 6.75 -16.56 3.87
N LEU A 168 8.06 -16.35 3.76
CA LEU A 168 8.69 -15.63 2.66
C LEU A 168 9.66 -16.58 1.96
N LYS A 169 9.35 -16.87 0.69
CA LYS A 169 10.20 -17.65 -0.22
C LYS A 169 10.95 -16.65 -1.10
N HIS A 170 12.28 -16.63 -1.00
CA HIS A 170 13.14 -15.82 -1.86
C HIS A 170 13.83 -16.70 -2.91
N LEU A 171 13.92 -16.21 -4.14
CA LEU A 171 14.57 -16.90 -5.27
C LEU A 171 15.41 -15.89 -6.06
N ASP A 172 16.69 -16.18 -6.21
CA ASP A 172 17.61 -15.37 -7.03
C ASP A 172 17.55 -15.74 -8.51
N ASP A 173 17.24 -17.00 -8.83
CA ASP A 173 17.05 -17.50 -10.19
C ASP A 173 15.79 -18.35 -10.26
N VAL A 174 15.03 -18.17 -11.34
CA VAL A 174 13.79 -18.89 -11.61
C VAL A 174 13.79 -19.59 -12.97
N THR A 175 14.93 -19.67 -13.66
CA THR A 175 15.07 -20.29 -14.99
C THR A 175 14.39 -21.65 -15.06
N ASP A 176 14.71 -22.53 -14.11
CA ASP A 176 14.22 -23.92 -14.08
C ASP A 176 12.92 -24.10 -13.28
N VAL A 177 12.39 -23.04 -12.68
CA VAL A 177 11.17 -23.11 -11.86
C VAL A 177 9.97 -23.35 -12.75
N VAL A 178 9.20 -24.41 -12.48
CA VAL A 178 7.95 -24.72 -13.20
C VAL A 178 6.71 -24.44 -12.34
N ARG A 179 5.53 -24.43 -12.98
CA ARG A 179 4.25 -24.17 -12.30
C ARG A 179 4.04 -25.05 -11.07
N LYS A 180 4.38 -26.35 -11.17
CA LYS A 180 4.23 -27.32 -10.09
C LYS A 180 5.06 -26.97 -8.85
N ASP A 181 6.22 -26.35 -9.03
CA ASP A 181 7.07 -25.93 -7.91
C ASP A 181 6.41 -24.79 -7.15
N VAL A 182 5.93 -23.77 -7.86
CA VAL A 182 5.25 -22.60 -7.26
C VAL A 182 3.97 -23.04 -6.55
N GLU A 183 3.17 -23.92 -7.15
CA GLU A 183 1.99 -24.50 -6.51
C GLU A 183 2.35 -25.35 -5.28
N GLY A 184 3.50 -26.04 -5.30
CA GLY A 184 4.00 -26.87 -4.21
C GLY A 184 4.55 -26.08 -3.03
N TRP A 185 5.06 -24.87 -3.24
CA TRP A 185 5.51 -23.97 -2.15
C TRP A 185 4.35 -23.35 -1.37
N GLY A 186 3.13 -23.46 -1.88
CA GLY A 186 1.91 -23.01 -1.24
C GLY A 186 1.36 -21.71 -1.82
N PRO A 187 0.19 -21.27 -1.37
CA PRO A 187 -0.44 -20.08 -1.90
C PRO A 187 0.33 -18.84 -1.44
N PHE A 188 0.47 -17.86 -2.33
CA PHE A 188 1.05 -16.57 -2.02
C PHE A 188 -0.03 -15.50 -1.96
N ASP A 189 0.21 -14.49 -1.14
CA ASP A 189 -0.63 -13.30 -1.00
C ASP A 189 0.03 -12.06 -1.62
N LEU A 190 1.37 -12.06 -1.67
CA LEU A 190 2.19 -11.00 -2.25
C LEU A 190 3.31 -11.62 -3.11
N VAL A 191 3.43 -11.18 -4.36
CA VAL A 191 4.58 -11.48 -5.22
C VAL A 191 5.38 -10.21 -5.48
N TYR A 192 6.63 -10.19 -5.02
CA TYR A 192 7.57 -9.11 -5.26
C TYR A 192 8.61 -9.54 -6.28
N GLY A 193 8.98 -8.63 -7.18
CA GLY A 193 10.11 -8.80 -8.07
C GLY A 193 10.85 -7.48 -8.23
N SER A 194 12.15 -7.54 -8.40
CA SER A 194 12.95 -6.37 -8.77
C SER A 194 13.98 -6.69 -9.82
N THR A 195 14.25 -5.77 -10.74
CA THR A 195 15.48 -5.84 -11.53
C THR A 195 16.70 -5.67 -10.63
N PRO A 196 17.89 -6.18 -10.97
CA PRO A 196 19.08 -5.95 -10.17
C PRO A 196 19.45 -4.46 -10.11
N PRO A 197 20.09 -3.98 -9.04
CA PRO A 197 20.58 -2.60 -8.97
C PRO A 197 21.59 -2.30 -10.09
N ILE A 198 21.63 -1.03 -10.54
CA ILE A 198 22.63 -0.56 -11.51
C ILE A 198 24.04 -0.86 -11.00
N GLY A 199 24.88 -1.43 -11.88
CA GLY A 199 26.29 -1.72 -11.58
C GLY A 199 26.55 -3.08 -10.91
N HIS A 200 25.52 -3.85 -10.58
CA HIS A 200 25.70 -5.25 -10.22
C HIS A 200 25.92 -6.12 -11.46
N ALA A 201 26.89 -7.05 -11.39
CA ALA A 201 27.06 -8.10 -12.38
C ALA A 201 25.78 -8.94 -12.43
N CYS A 202 25.32 -9.22 -13.65
CA CYS A 202 24.01 -9.77 -13.89
C CYS A 202 24.13 -10.85 -14.97
N ASP A 203 23.70 -12.07 -14.65
CA ASP A 203 23.80 -13.23 -15.55
C ASP A 203 22.79 -13.16 -16.70
N HIS A 204 21.79 -12.28 -16.60
CA HIS A 204 20.69 -12.16 -17.55
C HIS A 204 20.46 -10.71 -18.03
N PRO A 205 19.95 -10.51 -19.26
CA PRO A 205 19.53 -9.19 -19.73
C PRO A 205 18.38 -8.60 -18.88
N PRO A 206 18.24 -7.28 -18.73
CA PRO A 206 17.20 -6.66 -17.91
C PRO A 206 15.76 -7.13 -18.19
N VAL A 207 15.39 -7.29 -19.46
CA VAL A 207 14.07 -7.77 -19.88
C VAL A 207 13.74 -9.18 -19.39
N TRP A 208 14.75 -10.02 -19.13
CA TRP A 208 14.56 -11.38 -18.64
C TRP A 208 13.85 -11.35 -17.28
N TYR A 209 14.22 -10.45 -16.38
CA TYR A 209 13.61 -10.32 -15.05
C TYR A 209 12.12 -10.01 -15.12
N LEU A 210 11.72 -9.13 -16.05
CA LEU A 210 10.32 -8.80 -16.30
C LEU A 210 9.54 -10.01 -16.80
N LEU A 211 10.05 -10.71 -17.81
CA LEU A 211 9.38 -11.86 -18.41
C LEU A 211 9.24 -13.03 -17.42
N GLN A 212 10.30 -13.28 -16.64
CA GLN A 212 10.27 -14.30 -15.59
C GLN A 212 9.36 -13.92 -14.45
N PHE A 213 9.36 -12.67 -14.00
CA PHE A 213 8.41 -12.17 -13.01
C PHE A 213 6.97 -12.39 -13.49
N HIS A 214 6.65 -11.98 -14.73
CA HIS A 214 5.33 -12.19 -15.29
C HIS A 214 4.95 -13.68 -15.34
N ARG A 215 5.86 -14.56 -15.77
CA ARG A 215 5.63 -16.01 -15.80
C ARG A 215 5.31 -16.58 -14.42
N ILE A 216 6.14 -16.28 -13.42
CA ILE A 216 5.95 -16.78 -12.04
C ILE A 216 4.71 -16.16 -11.39
N LEU A 217 4.39 -14.89 -11.69
CA LEU A 217 3.17 -14.23 -11.25
C LEU A 217 1.93 -15.02 -11.70
N GLN A 218 1.89 -15.51 -12.94
CA GLN A 218 0.78 -16.35 -13.43
C GLN A 218 0.70 -17.72 -12.74
N TYR A 219 1.79 -18.23 -12.18
CA TYR A 219 1.79 -19.49 -11.42
C TYR A 219 1.31 -19.27 -9.99
N ALA A 220 1.66 -18.13 -9.38
CA ALA A 220 1.29 -17.78 -8.01
C ALA A 220 -0.14 -17.23 -7.88
N ARG A 221 -0.75 -16.76 -8.98
CA ARG A 221 -2.11 -16.22 -8.97
C ARG A 221 -3.12 -17.23 -8.39
N PRO A 222 -3.99 -16.81 -7.45
CA PRO A 222 -5.04 -17.66 -6.92
C PRO A 222 -5.98 -18.16 -8.02
N ARG A 223 -6.69 -19.26 -7.72
CA ARG A 223 -7.68 -19.84 -8.65
C ARG A 223 -8.76 -18.80 -9.01
N PRO A 224 -9.24 -18.78 -10.26
CA PRO A 224 -10.34 -17.91 -10.66
C PRO A 224 -11.55 -18.04 -9.72
N GLY A 225 -12.10 -16.92 -9.27
CA GLY A 225 -13.21 -16.87 -8.31
C GLY A 225 -12.80 -16.85 -6.84
N SER A 226 -11.52 -16.99 -6.51
CA SER A 226 -11.03 -16.76 -5.15
C SER A 226 -11.26 -15.30 -4.73
N GLN A 227 -11.80 -15.11 -3.52
CA GLN A 227 -11.98 -13.79 -2.91
C GLN A 227 -10.78 -13.38 -2.04
N GLN A 228 -9.70 -14.17 -2.08
CA GLN A 228 -8.48 -13.92 -1.33
C GLN A 228 -7.75 -12.71 -1.92
N PRO A 229 -7.39 -11.69 -1.10
CA PRO A 229 -6.56 -10.59 -1.56
C PRO A 229 -5.21 -11.09 -2.08
N PHE A 230 -4.86 -10.73 -3.31
CA PHE A 230 -3.60 -11.10 -3.94
C PHE A 230 -2.93 -9.89 -4.57
N PHE A 231 -1.73 -9.59 -4.11
CA PHE A 231 -0.98 -8.41 -4.47
C PHE A 231 0.32 -8.77 -5.20
N TRP A 232 0.79 -7.86 -6.03
CA TRP A 232 2.07 -7.99 -6.70
C TRP A 232 2.71 -6.62 -6.89
N MET A 233 4.04 -6.61 -6.94
CA MET A 233 4.83 -5.43 -7.19
C MET A 233 6.09 -5.82 -7.96
N PHE A 234 6.33 -5.15 -9.08
CA PHE A 234 7.57 -5.23 -9.83
C PHE A 234 8.28 -3.89 -9.81
N VAL A 235 9.57 -3.90 -9.43
CA VAL A 235 10.39 -2.70 -9.28
C VAL A 235 11.53 -2.72 -10.29
N ASP A 236 11.59 -1.70 -11.13
CA ASP A 236 12.73 -1.46 -12.00
C ASP A 236 13.68 -0.42 -11.39
N ASN A 237 14.94 -0.82 -11.24
CA ASN A 237 16.07 -0.01 -10.83
C ASN A 237 16.65 0.87 -11.94
N LEU A 238 15.81 1.32 -12.88
CA LEU A 238 16.18 2.09 -14.07
C LEU A 238 17.12 1.33 -15.03
N VAL A 239 16.98 0.00 -15.08
CA VAL A 239 17.76 -0.84 -16.01
C VAL A 239 16.96 -1.26 -17.22
N LEU A 240 15.63 -1.11 -17.20
CA LEU A 240 14.77 -1.34 -18.35
C LEU A 240 14.82 -0.17 -19.34
N SER A 241 15.00 -0.50 -20.62
CA SER A 241 14.88 0.48 -21.71
C SER A 241 13.44 0.98 -21.86
N GLN A 242 13.23 2.04 -22.64
CA GLN A 242 11.87 2.56 -22.91
C GLN A 242 10.98 1.50 -23.60
N ASP A 243 11.56 0.69 -24.47
CA ASP A 243 10.85 -0.42 -25.13
C ASP A 243 10.47 -1.51 -24.12
N ASP A 244 11.38 -1.85 -23.19
CA ASP A 244 11.12 -2.81 -22.12
C ASP A 244 10.05 -2.29 -21.15
N GLN A 245 10.05 -1.00 -20.81
CA GLN A 245 9.02 -0.37 -19.97
C GLN A 245 7.65 -0.40 -20.67
N THR A 246 7.62 -0.13 -21.97
CA THR A 246 6.39 -0.23 -22.78
C THR A 246 5.87 -1.68 -22.81
N ALA A 247 6.78 -2.66 -22.94
CA ALA A 247 6.44 -4.06 -22.82
C ALA A 247 5.92 -4.39 -21.41
N ALA A 248 6.59 -3.92 -20.35
CA ALA A 248 6.18 -4.14 -18.96
C ALA A 248 4.76 -3.67 -18.70
N THR A 249 4.42 -2.47 -19.15
CA THR A 249 3.06 -1.92 -19.04
C THR A 249 2.02 -2.80 -19.72
N ARG A 250 2.34 -3.36 -20.89
CA ARG A 250 1.45 -4.28 -21.62
C ARG A 250 1.31 -5.64 -20.93
N PHE A 251 2.40 -6.24 -20.47
CA PHE A 251 2.39 -7.56 -19.81
C PHE A 251 1.78 -7.51 -18.40
N LEU A 252 1.98 -6.42 -17.67
CA LEU A 252 1.51 -6.25 -16.30
C LEU A 252 0.14 -5.54 -16.24
N GLU A 253 -0.37 -5.05 -17.38
CA GLU A 253 -1.65 -4.34 -17.51
C GLU A 253 -1.77 -3.17 -16.51
N ALA A 254 -0.66 -2.48 -16.26
CA ALA A 254 -0.57 -1.38 -15.32
C ALA A 254 0.47 -0.35 -15.79
N ASP A 255 0.21 0.93 -15.58
CA ASP A 255 1.16 1.99 -15.88
C ASP A 255 2.28 2.07 -14.83
N PRO A 256 3.52 2.44 -15.24
CA PRO A 256 4.64 2.61 -14.33
C PRO A 256 4.41 3.81 -13.41
N VAL A 257 4.88 3.66 -12.18
CA VAL A 257 4.93 4.72 -11.18
C VAL A 257 6.38 5.03 -10.86
N THR A 258 6.83 6.23 -11.18
CA THR A 258 8.16 6.72 -10.78
C THR A 258 8.15 7.16 -9.32
N ILE A 259 8.99 6.53 -8.50
CA ILE A 259 9.20 6.88 -7.09
C ILE A 259 10.63 7.39 -6.92
N GLN A 260 10.78 8.56 -6.29
CA GLN A 260 12.06 9.23 -6.10
C GLN A 260 12.38 9.42 -4.61
N ASP A 261 13.64 9.24 -4.25
CA ASP A 261 14.22 9.73 -3.00
C ASP A 261 14.92 11.05 -3.27
N VAL A 262 14.41 12.12 -2.67
CA VAL A 262 14.90 13.48 -2.84
C VAL A 262 15.45 13.96 -1.51
N CYS A 263 16.72 14.37 -1.49
CA CYS A 263 17.33 15.04 -0.35
C CYS A 263 17.57 16.51 -0.69
N GLY A 264 16.71 17.39 -0.18
CA GLY A 264 16.74 18.81 -0.53
C GLY A 264 16.31 19.01 -1.98
N ARG A 265 17.25 19.36 -2.86
CA ARG A 265 17.01 19.51 -4.32
C ARG A 265 17.64 18.41 -5.17
N ALA A 266 18.38 17.49 -4.56
CA ALA A 266 19.08 16.43 -5.28
C ALA A 266 18.30 15.12 -5.21
N VAL A 267 18.06 14.50 -6.37
CA VAL A 267 17.51 13.14 -6.46
C VAL A 267 18.63 12.15 -6.15
N ARG A 268 18.47 11.37 -5.07
CA ARG A 268 19.43 10.35 -4.64
C ARG A 268 19.19 9.00 -5.29
N ASN A 269 17.91 8.66 -5.50
CA ASN A 269 17.50 7.37 -6.02
C ASN A 269 16.15 7.50 -6.72
N THR A 270 15.97 6.75 -7.80
CA THR A 270 14.70 6.66 -8.51
C THR A 270 14.47 5.22 -8.93
N VAL A 271 13.21 4.79 -8.86
CA VAL A 271 12.76 3.49 -9.36
C VAL A 271 11.44 3.65 -10.13
N HIS A 272 11.20 2.78 -11.10
CA HIS A 272 9.88 2.60 -11.67
C HIS A 272 9.19 1.41 -11.01
N VAL A 273 7.89 1.53 -10.73
CA VAL A 273 7.12 0.50 -10.03
C VAL A 273 5.84 0.20 -10.78
N TRP A 274 5.56 -1.09 -10.97
CA TRP A 274 4.27 -1.60 -11.42
C TRP A 274 3.66 -2.41 -10.28
N SER A 275 2.41 -2.14 -9.92
CA SER A 275 1.77 -2.84 -8.80
C SER A 275 0.25 -2.69 -8.82
N ASN A 276 -0.43 -3.68 -8.23
CA ASN A 276 -1.85 -3.58 -7.87
C ASN A 276 -2.08 -3.21 -6.39
N ILE A 277 -1.04 -2.87 -5.64
CA ILE A 277 -1.19 -2.39 -4.27
C ILE A 277 -1.88 -1.00 -4.30
N PRO A 278 -2.92 -0.78 -3.46
CA PRO A 278 -3.63 0.49 -3.44
C PRO A 278 -2.70 1.69 -3.17
N ALA A 279 -3.03 2.83 -3.78
CA ALA A 279 -2.33 4.12 -3.61
C ALA A 279 -0.84 4.17 -3.99
N VAL A 280 -0.28 3.14 -4.64
CA VAL A 280 1.07 3.23 -5.22
C VAL A 280 1.13 4.35 -6.26
N ARG A 281 0.11 4.48 -7.12
CA ARG A 281 0.01 5.56 -8.14
C ARG A 281 0.02 6.96 -7.53
N SER A 282 -0.54 7.14 -6.35
CA SER A 282 -0.56 8.42 -5.64
C SER A 282 0.84 8.86 -5.17
N ARG A 283 1.84 7.96 -5.18
CA ARG A 283 3.25 8.26 -4.89
C ARG A 283 4.06 8.64 -6.14
N HIS A 284 3.41 8.78 -7.30
CA HIS A 284 4.08 9.15 -8.54
C HIS A 284 4.71 10.54 -8.43
N SER A 285 6.02 10.63 -8.63
CA SER A 285 6.71 11.91 -8.78
C SER A 285 6.65 12.37 -10.24
N ALA A 286 5.81 13.37 -10.52
CA ALA A 286 5.73 14.01 -11.83
C ALA A 286 6.96 14.88 -12.18
N LEU A 287 7.89 15.06 -11.23
CA LEU A 287 9.10 15.88 -11.41
C LEU A 287 10.19 15.19 -12.26
N ALA A 288 9.97 13.95 -12.71
CA ALA A 288 10.97 13.20 -13.45
C ALA A 288 10.91 13.49 -14.97
N LEU A 289 11.77 14.37 -15.47
CA LEU A 289 12.05 14.45 -16.91
C LEU A 289 12.90 13.23 -17.33
N CYS A 290 12.55 12.59 -18.46
CA CYS A 290 13.28 11.41 -18.98
C CYS A 290 14.80 11.66 -19.13
N GLU A 291 15.20 12.89 -19.42
CA GLU A 291 16.60 13.31 -19.55
C GLU A 291 17.33 13.26 -18.20
N GLU A 292 16.70 13.71 -17.11
CA GLU A 292 17.28 13.67 -15.76
C GLU A 292 17.43 12.23 -15.24
N LEU A 293 16.46 11.36 -15.54
CA LEU A 293 16.54 9.93 -15.19
C LEU A 293 17.69 9.23 -15.94
N SER A 294 17.89 9.59 -17.21
CA SER A 294 18.98 9.05 -18.02
C SER A 294 20.36 9.49 -17.49
N LEU A 295 20.48 10.75 -17.06
CA LEU A 295 21.68 11.27 -16.41
C LEU A 295 21.96 10.56 -15.06
N LEU A 296 20.92 10.37 -14.24
CA LEU A 296 21.04 9.63 -12.97
C LEU A 296 21.48 8.18 -13.17
N ALA A 297 20.95 7.50 -14.19
CA ALA A 297 21.36 6.13 -14.52
C ALA A 297 22.83 6.07 -14.94
N GLN A 298 23.31 7.04 -15.73
CA GLN A 298 24.71 7.15 -16.15
C GLN A 298 25.65 7.46 -14.98
N ASP A 299 25.27 8.39 -14.09
CA ASP A 299 26.06 8.73 -12.91
C ASP A 299 26.20 7.54 -11.95
N ARG A 300 25.16 6.72 -11.84
CA ARG A 300 25.16 5.48 -11.03
C ARG A 300 26.05 4.39 -11.56
N GLN A 301 26.20 4.26 -12.88
CA GLN A 301 27.19 3.34 -13.45
C GLN A 301 28.62 3.72 -13.07
N ARG A 302 28.86 4.99 -12.75
CA ARG A 302 30.19 5.56 -12.43
C ARG A 302 30.48 5.68 -10.92
N THR A 303 29.47 5.54 -10.07
CA THR A 303 29.58 5.73 -8.61
C THR A 303 29.31 4.45 -7.83
N LYS A 304 29.87 4.35 -6.61
CA LYS A 304 29.66 3.20 -5.72
C LYS A 304 28.16 3.10 -5.36
N PRO A 305 27.54 1.89 -5.37
CA PRO A 305 26.12 1.75 -5.10
C PRO A 305 25.74 2.35 -3.74
N PRO A 306 24.56 2.97 -3.62
CA PRO A 306 24.12 3.60 -2.37
C PRO A 306 24.04 2.57 -1.24
N ALA A 307 24.26 3.03 0.00
CA ALA A 307 24.23 2.20 1.21
C ALA A 307 22.84 1.58 1.50
N GLN A 308 21.77 2.11 0.89
CA GLN A 308 20.39 1.62 1.04
C GLN A 308 19.92 0.99 -0.27
N GLY A 309 19.41 -0.23 -0.16
CA GLY A 309 18.91 -0.99 -1.30
C GLY A 309 17.60 -0.43 -1.86
N PRO A 310 17.25 -0.75 -3.11
CA PRO A 310 16.02 -0.29 -3.78
C PRO A 310 14.72 -0.59 -3.02
N ALA A 311 14.70 -1.71 -2.29
CA ALA A 311 13.56 -2.12 -1.47
C ALA A 311 13.18 -1.05 -0.42
N GLN A 312 14.15 -0.26 0.05
CA GLN A 312 13.90 0.80 1.03
C GLN A 312 13.02 1.93 0.46
N LEU A 313 13.12 2.24 -0.84
CA LEU A 313 12.30 3.27 -1.49
C LEU A 313 10.82 2.88 -1.56
N VAL A 314 10.59 1.59 -1.82
CA VAL A 314 9.24 1.05 -1.98
C VAL A 314 8.66 0.55 -0.66
N LYS A 315 9.42 0.59 0.44
CA LYS A 315 8.99 0.12 1.77
C LYS A 315 7.60 0.65 2.13
N ASN A 316 7.39 1.96 2.07
CA ASN A 316 6.12 2.56 2.50
C ASN A 316 4.96 2.29 1.51
N CYS A 317 5.25 1.77 0.31
CA CYS A 317 4.22 1.29 -0.61
C CYS A 317 3.51 0.04 -0.09
N PHE A 318 4.08 -0.70 0.86
CA PHE A 318 3.45 -1.88 1.45
C PHE A 318 2.51 -1.55 2.62
N LEU A 319 2.50 -0.31 3.15
CA LEU A 319 1.66 0.07 4.30
C LEU A 319 0.14 -0.20 4.10
N PRO A 320 -0.45 -0.01 2.91
CA PRO A 320 -1.86 -0.36 2.66
C PRO A 320 -2.19 -1.83 2.93
N LEU A 321 -1.21 -2.73 2.88
CA LEU A 321 -1.39 -4.15 3.19
C LEU A 321 -1.82 -4.39 4.65
N ARG A 322 -1.62 -3.42 5.56
CA ARG A 322 -2.14 -3.46 6.95
C ARG A 322 -3.66 -3.55 7.02
N GLU A 323 -4.39 -3.18 5.96
CA GLU A 323 -5.85 -3.36 5.90
C GLU A 323 -6.29 -4.81 5.60
N TYR A 324 -5.36 -5.66 5.17
CA TYR A 324 -5.64 -7.01 4.67
C TYR A 324 -4.99 -8.11 5.51
N PHE A 325 -3.76 -7.91 5.99
CA PHE A 325 -2.98 -8.94 6.67
C PHE A 325 -2.67 -8.59 8.12
N LYS A 326 -2.29 -9.62 8.89
CA LYS A 326 -1.93 -9.48 10.30
C LYS A 326 -0.68 -8.61 10.43
N TYR A 327 -0.69 -7.74 11.43
CA TYR A 327 0.43 -6.89 11.81
C TYR A 327 1.02 -7.38 13.13
N PHE A 328 2.33 -7.43 13.23
CA PHE A 328 3.09 -7.79 14.41
C PHE A 328 3.76 -6.53 14.94
N SER A 329 3.38 -6.09 16.14
CA SER A 329 4.00 -4.91 16.75
C SER A 329 5.48 -5.16 17.01
N THR A 330 6.34 -4.29 16.51
CA THR A 330 7.79 -4.31 16.73
C THR A 330 8.18 -3.75 18.12
N GLU A 331 7.25 -3.14 18.85
CA GLU A 331 7.53 -2.53 20.17
C GLU A 331 7.72 -3.55 21.30
N LEU A 332 7.30 -4.81 21.12
CA LEU A 332 7.47 -5.84 22.16
C LEU A 332 8.87 -6.50 22.18
N THR A 333 9.74 -6.21 21.20
CA THR A 333 11.08 -6.80 21.14
C THR A 333 12.19 -5.95 21.77
N SER A 334 11.88 -4.77 22.31
CA SER A 334 12.87 -3.91 23.00
C SER A 334 12.83 -4.01 24.53
N SER A 335 11.99 -4.89 25.09
CA SER A 335 11.76 -5.00 26.54
C SER A 335 12.11 -6.37 27.16
N LEU A 336 12.96 -7.17 26.52
CA LEU A 336 13.45 -8.44 27.07
C LEU A 336 14.97 -8.53 27.01
#